data_AF-A0A8H5UXG7-F1
#
_entry.id   AF-A0A8H5UXG7-F1
#
_cell.length_a   1.000
_cell.length_b   1.000
_cell.length_c   1.000
_cell.angle_alpha   90.00
_cell.angle_beta   90.00
_cell.angle_gamma   90.00
#
_symmetry.space_group_name_H-M   'P 1'
#
loop_
_entity.id
_entity.type
_entity.pdbx_description
1 polymer ?
#
loop_
_entity_poly.entity_id
_entity_poly.type
_entity_poly.pdbx_seq_one_letter_code
_entity_poly.pdbx_strand_id
1 'polypeptide(L)'
;MIERMIDLISKYCSPGPPAMQQIESKDPDILQYYQQWGFTIYRTYYGTGSDEAWNTLLYALKHQTRLAFGFYDGQEDADQRHVDILKNLFYLNSRADKSLDGLDIQGIRKLCQHENTDKDRVMSDSTHDYVLLADESVLNDVSEREFVVKAVSLVWRRGHAGWGWIRIPTGYLLDLWQLLMLNWARTEFAIDFIGPEEDLDDYVWPGDMVLNNTGSYSEIRQFLKYYSGQYPRRSSL
;
A
#
# COMPACT_ATOMS: atom_id res chain seq x y z
N MET A 1 9.96 -2.66 -13.97
CA MET A 1 8.91 -2.54 -12.93
C MET A 1 8.33 -1.12 -12.93
N ILE A 2 9.17 -0.09 -12.85
CA ILE A 2 8.78 1.33 -13.02
C ILE A 2 8.03 1.58 -14.32
N GLU A 3 8.56 1.15 -15.48
CA GLU A 3 7.86 1.37 -16.77
C GLU A 3 6.44 0.78 -16.82
N ARG A 4 6.18 -0.29 -16.06
CA ARG A 4 4.81 -0.83 -15.91
C ARG A 4 3.95 -0.01 -14.95
N MET A 5 4.53 0.59 -13.90
CA MET A 5 3.83 1.57 -13.05
C MET A 5 3.38 2.77 -13.88
N ILE A 6 4.27 3.27 -14.73
CA ILE A 6 4.03 4.39 -15.64
C ILE A 6 2.90 4.06 -16.61
N ASP A 7 2.97 2.89 -17.27
CA ASP A 7 1.92 2.43 -18.19
C ASP A 7 0.58 2.33 -17.46
N LEU A 8 0.56 1.76 -16.25
CA LEU A 8 -0.67 1.62 -15.47
C LEU A 8 -1.26 2.99 -15.09
N ILE A 9 -0.46 3.92 -14.56
CA ILE A 9 -0.91 5.27 -14.19
C ILE A 9 -1.39 6.05 -15.42
N SER A 10 -0.71 5.90 -16.56
CA SER A 10 -1.07 6.58 -17.81
C SER A 10 -2.31 5.98 -18.49
N LYS A 11 -2.50 4.65 -18.42
CA LYS A 11 -3.59 3.91 -19.11
C LYS A 11 -4.98 4.24 -18.60
N TYR A 12 -5.12 4.70 -17.35
CA TYR A 12 -6.41 5.15 -16.82
C TYR A 12 -6.83 6.54 -17.33
N CYS A 13 -6.01 7.21 -18.17
CA CYS A 13 -6.43 8.34 -19.01
C CYS A 13 -6.90 7.86 -20.40
N SER A 14 -8.11 8.24 -20.81
CA SER A 14 -8.51 8.27 -22.23
C SER A 14 -8.24 9.66 -22.82
N PRO A 15 -7.84 9.78 -24.11
CA PRO A 15 -8.40 8.99 -25.21
C PRO A 15 -7.38 8.26 -26.11
N GLY A 16 -7.67 6.97 -26.39
CA GLY A 16 -7.26 6.26 -27.61
C GLY A 16 -5.84 5.64 -27.65
N PRO A 17 -5.66 4.47 -28.31
CA PRO A 17 -4.36 3.81 -28.43
C PRO A 17 -3.49 4.50 -29.50
N PRO A 18 -2.27 4.94 -29.14
CA PRO A 18 -1.04 4.27 -29.56
C PRO A 18 0.05 4.38 -28.46
N ALA A 19 -0.35 4.21 -27.20
CA ALA A 19 0.48 4.48 -26.01
C ALA A 19 1.72 3.57 -25.85
N MET A 20 1.92 2.54 -26.70
CA MET A 20 3.15 1.75 -26.68
C MET A 20 4.37 2.47 -27.29
N GLN A 21 4.22 3.68 -27.83
CA GLN A 21 5.36 4.53 -28.25
C GLN A 21 5.83 5.51 -27.16
N GLN A 22 5.14 5.60 -26.01
CA GLN A 22 5.44 6.60 -24.98
C GLN A 22 6.57 6.21 -24.01
N ILE A 23 6.90 4.93 -23.89
CA ILE A 23 7.99 4.44 -23.04
C ILE A 23 9.37 4.85 -23.58
N GLU A 24 9.48 5.22 -24.87
CA GLU A 24 10.68 5.79 -25.48
C GLU A 24 10.56 7.30 -25.77
N SER A 25 9.47 7.94 -25.34
CA SER A 25 9.15 9.31 -25.77
C SER A 25 10.06 10.35 -25.12
N LYS A 26 10.81 11.08 -25.95
CA LYS A 26 11.54 12.31 -25.60
C LYS A 26 10.61 13.53 -25.43
N ASP A 27 9.31 13.31 -25.25
CA ASP A 27 8.31 14.37 -25.13
C ASP A 27 8.48 15.11 -23.78
N PRO A 28 8.83 16.41 -23.80
CA PRO A 28 9.01 17.19 -22.59
C PRO A 28 7.73 17.37 -21.77
N ASP A 29 6.55 17.11 -22.36
CA ASP A 29 5.25 17.28 -21.69
C ASP A 29 4.65 15.97 -21.16
N ILE A 30 5.44 14.89 -21.06
CA ILE A 30 4.97 13.60 -20.51
C ILE A 30 4.34 13.73 -19.11
N LEU A 31 4.74 14.77 -18.36
CA LEU A 31 4.23 15.15 -17.05
C LEU A 31 2.70 15.35 -17.01
N GLN A 32 2.09 15.80 -18.11
CA GLN A 32 0.64 16.07 -18.15
C GLN A 32 -0.22 14.80 -18.14
N TYR A 33 0.39 13.63 -18.37
CA TYR A 33 -0.30 12.35 -18.43
C TYR A 33 -0.21 11.54 -17.12
N TYR A 34 0.64 11.96 -16.18
CA TYR A 34 0.77 11.27 -14.91
C TYR A 34 -0.22 11.76 -13.86
N GLN A 35 -0.89 10.80 -13.22
CA GLN A 35 -1.80 11.07 -12.12
C GLN A 35 -1.16 10.75 -10.77
N GLN A 36 -1.67 11.39 -9.72
CA GLN A 36 -1.33 10.99 -8.34
C GLN A 36 -1.77 9.55 -8.10
N TRP A 37 -0.96 8.82 -7.35
CA TRP A 37 -1.20 7.42 -7.04
C TRP A 37 -0.97 7.13 -5.56
N GLY A 38 -1.58 6.08 -5.04
CA GLY A 38 -1.33 5.62 -3.68
C GLY A 38 -2.56 5.06 -3.00
N PHE A 39 -2.71 5.31 -1.70
CA PHE A 39 -3.69 4.60 -0.87
C PHE A 39 -4.63 5.55 -0.14
N THR A 40 -5.87 5.09 0.06
CA THR A 40 -6.77 5.65 1.06
C THR A 40 -6.56 4.91 2.37
N ILE A 41 -6.34 5.64 3.46
CA ILE A 41 -6.19 5.11 4.81
C ILE A 41 -7.32 5.58 5.72
N TYR A 42 -7.96 4.63 6.39
CA TYR A 42 -9.06 4.87 7.32
C TYR A 42 -8.59 4.73 8.76
N ARG A 43 -8.87 5.75 9.59
CA ARG A 43 -8.73 5.69 11.04
C ARG A 43 -10.05 5.30 11.67
N THR A 44 -10.05 4.24 12.46
CA THR A 44 -11.26 3.75 13.14
C THR A 44 -11.15 3.74 14.66
N TYR A 45 -10.05 4.24 15.22
CA TYR A 45 -9.85 4.35 16.67
C TYR A 45 -9.51 5.78 17.10
N TYR A 46 -10.24 6.26 18.10
CA TYR A 46 -10.13 7.63 18.64
C TYR A 46 -9.91 7.69 20.16
N GLY A 47 -9.28 6.64 20.73
CA GLY A 47 -8.93 6.57 22.15
C GLY A 47 -7.81 7.53 22.57
N THR A 48 -7.45 7.52 23.86
CA THR A 48 -6.41 8.40 24.41
C THR A 48 -5.04 8.12 23.76
N GLY A 49 -4.31 9.15 23.34
CA GLY A 49 -3.00 9.02 22.69
C GLY A 49 -3.05 8.67 21.20
N SER A 50 -4.22 8.27 20.67
CA SER A 50 -4.36 7.83 19.28
C SER A 50 -4.12 8.92 18.24
N ASP A 51 -4.28 10.21 18.58
CA ASP A 51 -3.99 11.33 17.66
C ASP A 51 -2.49 11.45 17.33
N GLU A 52 -1.62 11.26 18.34
CA GLU A 52 -0.17 11.30 18.15
C GLU A 52 0.30 10.09 17.33
N ALA A 53 -0.21 8.90 17.67
CA ALA A 53 0.06 7.67 16.92
C ALA A 53 -0.41 7.79 15.46
N TRP A 54 -1.60 8.33 15.21
CA TRP A 54 -2.14 8.53 13.88
C TRP A 54 -1.27 9.47 13.03
N ASN A 55 -0.87 10.64 13.58
CA ASN A 55 -0.01 11.57 12.87
C ASN A 55 1.37 10.97 12.58
N THR A 56 1.91 10.20 13.53
CA THR A 56 3.18 9.48 13.38
C THR A 56 3.09 8.42 12.28
N LEU A 57 1.99 7.65 12.24
CA LEU A 57 1.73 6.66 11.20
C LEU A 57 1.67 7.30 9.81
N LEU A 58 0.90 8.39 9.66
CA LEU A 58 0.79 9.11 8.39
C LEU A 58 2.15 9.67 7.92
N TYR A 59 2.96 10.16 8.85
CA TYR A 59 4.32 10.59 8.56
C TYR A 59 5.19 9.42 8.09
N ALA A 60 5.19 8.31 8.84
CA ALA A 60 5.97 7.12 8.53
C ALA A 60 5.64 6.56 7.14
N LEU A 61 4.35 6.35 6.84
CA LEU A 61 3.89 5.86 5.53
C LEU A 61 4.39 6.75 4.39
N LYS A 62 4.21 8.08 4.49
CA LYS A 62 4.65 9.03 3.46
C LYS A 62 6.17 9.08 3.31
N HIS A 63 6.88 9.12 4.43
CA HIS A 63 8.33 9.25 4.44
C HIS A 63 9.00 7.98 3.92
N GLN A 64 8.62 6.82 4.46
CA GLN A 64 9.21 5.55 4.08
C GLN A 64 8.88 5.14 2.65
N THR A 65 7.65 5.38 2.17
CA THR A 65 7.34 5.15 0.75
C THR A 65 8.28 5.94 -0.18
N ARG A 66 8.61 7.19 0.17
CA ARG A 66 9.56 8.00 -0.60
C ARG A 66 11.00 7.49 -0.50
N LEU A 67 11.39 6.94 0.65
CA LEU A 67 12.71 6.32 0.82
C LEU A 67 12.83 5.00 0.04
N ALA A 68 11.75 4.22 -0.08
CA ALA A 68 11.74 2.95 -0.82
C ALA A 68 12.14 3.11 -2.29
N PHE A 69 11.88 4.27 -2.89
CA PHE A 69 12.36 4.62 -4.24
C PHE A 69 13.89 4.67 -4.36
N GLY A 70 14.62 4.75 -3.24
CA GLY A 70 16.08 4.67 -3.22
C GLY A 70 16.64 3.36 -3.77
N PHE A 71 15.82 2.31 -3.88
CA PHE A 71 16.17 1.08 -4.62
C PHE A 71 16.56 1.38 -6.08
N TYR A 72 15.95 2.40 -6.70
CA TYR A 72 16.15 2.74 -8.10
C TYR A 72 17.26 3.77 -8.33
N ASP A 73 17.79 4.38 -7.28
CA ASP A 73 18.80 5.42 -7.40
C ASP A 73 20.09 4.83 -8.01
N GLY A 74 20.48 5.34 -9.18
CA GLY A 74 21.71 4.94 -9.87
C GLY A 74 21.64 3.60 -10.60
N GLN A 75 20.45 3.01 -10.74
CA GLN A 75 20.27 1.81 -11.57
C GLN A 75 20.25 2.18 -13.06
N GLU A 76 21.06 1.50 -13.86
CA GLU A 76 21.21 1.80 -15.29
C GLU A 76 19.93 1.54 -16.12
N ASP A 77 19.04 0.68 -15.61
CA ASP A 77 17.77 0.29 -16.25
C ASP A 77 16.57 1.14 -15.81
N ALA A 78 16.78 2.14 -14.95
CA ALA A 78 15.74 3.05 -14.49
C ALA A 78 16.00 4.48 -15.00
N ASP A 79 15.02 5.09 -15.69
CA ASP A 79 15.08 6.54 -15.96
C ASP A 79 14.78 7.29 -14.65
N GLN A 80 15.80 7.94 -14.09
CA GLN A 80 15.68 8.67 -12.83
C GLN A 80 14.61 9.76 -12.88
N ARG A 81 14.31 10.34 -14.05
CA ARG A 81 13.22 11.31 -14.18
C ARG A 81 11.88 10.66 -13.87
N HIS A 82 11.65 9.44 -14.35
CA HIS A 82 10.44 8.68 -14.05
C HIS A 82 10.36 8.27 -12.57
N VAL A 83 11.49 7.87 -11.98
CA VAL A 83 11.59 7.57 -10.54
C VAL A 83 11.15 8.79 -9.71
N ASP A 84 11.71 9.97 -10.02
CA ASP A 84 11.42 11.21 -9.31
C ASP A 84 9.96 11.64 -9.47
N ILE A 85 9.40 11.49 -10.68
CA ILE A 85 7.98 11.78 -10.95
C ILE A 85 7.09 10.88 -10.10
N LEU A 86 7.27 9.55 -10.17
CA LEU A 86 6.47 8.60 -9.42
C LEU A 86 6.57 8.85 -7.91
N LYS A 87 7.77 9.10 -7.40
CA LYS A 87 8.01 9.43 -5.99
C LYS A 87 7.26 10.69 -5.56
N ASN A 88 7.21 11.72 -6.40
CA ASN A 88 6.54 12.99 -6.10
C ASN A 88 5.01 12.91 -6.23
N LEU A 89 4.51 12.01 -7.06
CA LEU A 89 3.08 11.79 -7.27
C LEU A 89 2.42 10.87 -6.23
N PHE A 90 3.21 10.26 -5.34
CA PHE A 90 2.67 9.48 -4.24
C PHE A 90 1.75 10.33 -3.36
N TYR A 91 0.53 9.84 -3.16
CA TYR A 91 -0.52 10.46 -2.40
C TYR A 91 -1.15 9.47 -1.42
N LEU A 92 -1.31 9.92 -0.17
CA LEU A 92 -1.98 9.17 0.89
C LEU A 92 -3.22 9.96 1.31
N ASN A 93 -4.39 9.45 0.95
CA ASN A 93 -5.69 10.04 1.29
C ASN A 93 -6.10 9.61 2.70
N SER A 94 -6.08 10.52 3.67
CA SER A 94 -6.36 10.21 5.06
C SER A 94 -7.83 10.47 5.43
N ARG A 95 -8.55 9.42 5.84
CA ARG A 95 -9.94 9.46 6.30
C ARG A 95 -9.97 9.27 7.82
N ALA A 96 -10.33 10.32 8.55
CA ALA A 96 -10.31 10.36 10.00
C ALA A 96 -11.60 11.00 10.59
N ASP A 97 -12.72 10.78 9.91
CA ASP A 97 -14.03 11.24 10.36
C ASP A 97 -14.47 10.43 11.59
N LYS A 98 -14.98 11.12 12.63
CA LYS A 98 -15.39 10.46 13.88
C LYS A 98 -16.52 9.43 13.72
N SER A 99 -17.28 9.49 12.62
CA SER A 99 -18.27 8.46 12.28
C SER A 99 -17.66 7.10 11.94
N LEU A 100 -16.34 7.03 11.76
CA LEU A 100 -15.58 5.80 11.49
C LEU A 100 -15.17 5.07 12.78
N ASP A 101 -15.38 5.67 13.94
CA ASP A 101 -14.98 5.12 15.23
C ASP A 101 -15.62 3.74 15.48
N GLY A 102 -14.79 2.77 15.84
CA GLY A 102 -15.19 1.38 16.11
C GLY A 102 -15.52 0.54 14.87
N LEU A 103 -15.33 1.05 13.64
CA LEU A 103 -15.49 0.23 12.45
C LEU A 103 -14.37 -0.82 12.36
N ASP A 104 -14.78 -2.09 12.23
CA ASP A 104 -13.89 -3.19 11.90
C ASP A 104 -13.67 -3.31 10.39
N ILE A 105 -12.88 -4.30 9.97
CA ILE A 105 -12.58 -4.59 8.55
C ILE A 105 -13.87 -4.79 7.73
N GLN A 106 -14.89 -5.45 8.29
CA GLN A 106 -16.15 -5.68 7.60
C GLN A 106 -16.97 -4.38 7.46
N GLY A 107 -16.93 -3.52 8.48
CA GLY A 107 -17.49 -2.18 8.47
C GLY A 107 -16.87 -1.32 7.38
N ILE A 108 -15.53 -1.32 7.27
CA ILE A 108 -14.80 -0.59 6.23
C ILE A 108 -15.13 -1.10 4.83
N ARG A 109 -15.19 -2.42 4.61
CA ARG A 109 -15.61 -3.00 3.32
C ARG A 109 -17.00 -2.52 2.92
N LYS A 110 -17.97 -2.53 3.85
CA LYS A 110 -19.34 -2.05 3.60
C LYS A 110 -19.40 -0.55 3.34
N LEU A 111 -18.62 0.23 4.07
CA LEU A 111 -18.53 1.68 3.88
C LEU A 111 -18.04 1.98 2.45
N CYS A 112 -16.92 1.38 2.04
CA CYS A 112 -16.30 1.62 0.74
C CYS A 112 -17.19 1.22 -0.45
N GLN A 113 -18.08 0.24 -0.29
CA GLN A 113 -19.07 -0.13 -1.32
C GLN A 113 -20.02 1.01 -1.71
N HIS A 114 -20.20 2.00 -0.83
CA HIS A 114 -21.14 3.11 -1.02
C HIS A 114 -20.43 4.46 -1.17
N GLU A 115 -19.11 4.52 -1.02
CA GLU A 115 -18.35 5.75 -1.22
C GLU A 115 -18.05 5.97 -2.71
N ASN A 116 -18.14 7.23 -3.14
CA ASN A 116 -17.66 7.61 -4.46
C ASN A 116 -16.13 7.63 -4.44
N THR A 117 -15.52 6.90 -5.38
CA THR A 117 -14.08 6.93 -5.58
C THR A 117 -13.63 8.25 -6.18
N ASP A 118 -12.47 8.73 -5.75
CA ASP A 118 -11.78 9.85 -6.39
C ASP A 118 -11.43 9.45 -7.84
N LYS A 119 -11.99 10.16 -8.81
CA LYS A 119 -11.81 9.86 -10.25
C LYS A 119 -10.62 10.57 -10.86
N ASP A 120 -10.02 11.52 -10.14
CA ASP A 120 -8.92 12.34 -10.64
C ASP A 120 -7.55 11.75 -10.28
N ARG A 121 -7.54 10.64 -9.53
CA ARG A 121 -6.33 9.97 -9.02
C ARG A 121 -6.41 8.46 -9.21
N VAL A 122 -5.25 7.84 -9.43
CA VAL A 122 -5.10 6.37 -9.47
C VAL A 122 -4.93 5.88 -8.04
N MET A 123 -6.03 5.86 -7.28
CA MET A 123 -6.01 5.38 -5.90
C MET A 123 -6.21 3.86 -5.85
N SER A 124 -5.60 3.20 -4.86
CA SER A 124 -5.64 1.75 -4.74
C SER A 124 -7.05 1.21 -4.46
N ASP A 125 -7.92 2.01 -3.87
CA ASP A 125 -9.32 1.65 -3.61
C ASP A 125 -10.14 1.60 -4.91
N SER A 126 -9.88 2.51 -5.84
CA SER A 126 -10.55 2.58 -7.14
C SER A 126 -9.92 1.66 -8.21
N THR A 127 -8.61 1.46 -8.13
CA THR A 127 -7.84 0.77 -9.18
C THR A 127 -7.58 -0.69 -8.86
N HIS A 128 -7.38 -1.01 -7.58
CA HIS A 128 -6.95 -2.33 -7.14
C HIS A 128 -7.88 -2.97 -6.12
N ASP A 129 -8.92 -2.26 -5.66
CA ASP A 129 -9.83 -2.69 -4.58
C ASP A 129 -9.12 -2.90 -3.23
N TYR A 130 -8.18 -2.02 -2.87
CA TYR A 130 -7.44 -2.05 -1.60
C TYR A 130 -7.44 -0.73 -0.85
N VAL A 131 -7.56 -0.82 0.46
CA VAL A 131 -7.44 0.31 1.40
C VAL A 131 -6.47 -0.03 2.52
N LEU A 132 -6.02 1.00 3.23
CA LEU A 132 -5.28 0.86 4.48
C LEU A 132 -6.21 1.13 5.66
N LEU A 133 -6.01 0.40 6.76
CA LEU A 133 -6.77 0.54 7.98
C LEU A 133 -5.84 0.73 9.18
N ALA A 134 -6.14 1.75 9.97
CA ALA A 134 -5.56 2.01 11.28
C ALA A 134 -6.65 1.93 12.35
N ASP A 135 -6.81 0.72 12.89
CA ASP A 135 -7.66 0.44 14.05
C ASP A 135 -6.88 0.59 15.37
N GLU A 136 -7.48 0.19 16.49
CA GLU A 136 -6.85 0.29 17.81
C GLU A 136 -5.50 -0.44 17.87
N SER A 137 -5.42 -1.66 17.31
CA SER A 137 -4.20 -2.47 17.32
C SER A 137 -3.06 -1.75 16.60
N VAL A 138 -3.33 -1.20 15.41
CA VAL A 138 -2.34 -0.49 14.60
C VAL A 138 -1.83 0.78 15.30
N LEU A 139 -2.72 1.55 15.94
CA LEU A 139 -2.30 2.78 16.61
C LEU A 139 -1.54 2.50 17.93
N ASN A 140 -1.85 1.39 18.60
CA ASN A 140 -1.06 0.92 19.73
C ASN A 140 0.34 0.47 19.28
N ASP A 141 0.44 -0.31 18.21
CA ASP A 141 1.73 -0.72 17.62
C ASP A 141 2.63 0.49 17.33
N VAL A 142 2.08 1.53 16.68
CA VAL A 142 2.83 2.75 16.34
C VAL A 142 3.31 3.47 17.60
N SER A 143 2.48 3.50 18.65
CA SER A 143 2.87 4.07 19.95
C SER A 143 4.02 3.29 20.60
N GLU A 144 4.10 1.98 20.35
CA GLU A 144 5.17 1.09 20.78
C GLU A 144 6.36 1.03 19.80
N ARG A 145 6.36 1.90 18.77
CA ARG A 145 7.39 1.99 17.71
C ARG A 145 7.45 0.78 16.77
N GLU A 146 6.36 0.02 16.69
CA GLU A 146 6.11 -0.97 15.64
C GLU A 146 5.32 -0.29 14.52
N PHE A 147 6.02 0.05 13.42
CA PHE A 147 5.42 0.80 12.32
C PHE A 147 4.78 -0.13 11.29
N VAL A 148 3.53 -0.50 11.56
CA VAL A 148 2.72 -1.35 10.69
C VAL A 148 1.38 -0.68 10.36
N VAL A 149 0.70 -1.19 9.33
CA VAL A 149 -0.67 -0.82 8.97
C VAL A 149 -1.38 -2.06 8.41
N LYS A 150 -2.71 -2.13 8.52
CA LYS A 150 -3.47 -3.22 7.88
C LYS A 150 -3.76 -2.86 6.42
N ALA A 151 -3.31 -3.68 5.48
CA ALA A 151 -3.77 -3.64 4.09
C ALA A 151 -5.02 -4.51 3.94
N VAL A 152 -6.09 -3.97 3.37
CA VAL A 152 -7.41 -4.62 3.32
C VAL A 152 -7.94 -4.66 1.89
N SER A 153 -8.25 -5.85 1.41
CA SER A 153 -8.97 -6.06 0.16
C SER A 153 -10.47 -5.78 0.33
N LEU A 154 -11.04 -4.97 -0.56
CA LEU A 154 -12.46 -4.62 -0.61
C LEU A 154 -13.31 -5.70 -1.30
N VAL A 155 -12.71 -6.49 -2.18
CA VAL A 155 -13.38 -7.51 -3.01
C VAL A 155 -13.24 -8.93 -2.48
N TRP A 156 -12.47 -9.14 -1.40
CA TRP A 156 -12.32 -10.45 -0.79
C TRP A 156 -13.67 -11.02 -0.31
N ARG A 157 -13.86 -12.33 -0.53
CA ARG A 157 -15.07 -13.06 -0.17
C ARG A 157 -14.69 -14.33 0.58
N ARG A 158 -15.56 -14.75 1.50
CA ARG A 158 -15.41 -16.03 2.20
C ARG A 158 -15.23 -17.18 1.20
N GLY A 159 -14.18 -17.96 1.37
CA GLY A 159 -13.80 -19.05 0.46
C GLY A 159 -12.66 -18.71 -0.49
N HIS A 160 -12.24 -17.45 -0.59
CA HIS A 160 -10.93 -17.10 -1.15
C HIS A 160 -9.81 -17.49 -0.17
N ALA A 161 -8.59 -17.62 -0.68
CA ALA A 161 -7.42 -17.85 0.16
C ALA A 161 -7.19 -16.67 1.12
N GLY A 162 -6.56 -16.94 2.26
CA GLY A 162 -6.35 -15.98 3.34
C GLY A 162 -7.65 -15.37 3.87
N TRP A 163 -7.53 -14.14 4.38
CA TRP A 163 -8.62 -13.41 5.07
C TRP A 163 -8.92 -12.05 4.42
N GLY A 164 -8.22 -11.74 3.32
CA GLY A 164 -8.37 -10.50 2.57
C GLY A 164 -7.87 -9.28 3.32
N TRP A 165 -7.04 -9.47 4.33
CA TRP A 165 -6.29 -8.43 4.99
C TRP A 165 -4.99 -9.00 5.57
N ILE A 166 -3.99 -8.13 5.77
CA ILE A 166 -2.71 -8.49 6.40
C ILE A 166 -2.07 -7.24 7.01
N ARG A 167 -1.30 -7.40 8.10
CA ARG A 167 -0.45 -6.29 8.60
C ARG A 167 0.77 -6.18 7.70
N ILE A 168 1.08 -4.99 7.23
CA ILE A 168 2.26 -4.70 6.43
C ILE A 168 3.11 -3.65 7.15
N PRO A 169 4.44 -3.71 7.06
CA PRO A 169 5.28 -2.61 7.48
C PRO A 169 4.98 -1.33 6.68
N THR A 170 5.09 -0.16 7.32
CA THR A 170 4.86 1.12 6.64
C THR A 170 5.85 1.38 5.49
N GLY A 171 7.01 0.74 5.49
CA GLY A 171 8.00 0.80 4.42
C GLY A 171 7.66 0.02 3.16
N TYR A 172 6.72 -0.92 3.25
CA TYR A 172 6.40 -1.87 2.18
C TYR A 172 5.23 -1.41 1.30
N LEU A 173 4.80 -0.15 1.41
CA LEU A 173 3.70 0.38 0.57
C LEU A 173 4.01 0.36 -0.93
N LEU A 174 5.26 0.65 -1.32
CA LEU A 174 5.66 0.59 -2.72
C LEU A 174 5.66 -0.85 -3.24
N ASP A 175 6.12 -1.80 -2.41
CA ASP A 175 6.06 -3.24 -2.71
C ASP A 175 4.60 -3.72 -2.84
N LEU A 176 3.72 -3.34 -1.91
CA LEU A 176 2.30 -3.67 -2.00
C LEU A 176 1.70 -3.12 -3.31
N TRP A 177 1.95 -1.86 -3.63
CA TRP A 177 1.47 -1.26 -4.89
C TRP A 177 1.93 -2.08 -6.10
N GLN A 178 3.22 -2.44 -6.14
CA GLN A 178 3.78 -3.24 -7.23
C GLN A 178 3.13 -4.61 -7.36
N LEU A 179 2.87 -5.26 -6.23
CA LEU A 179 2.19 -6.54 -6.19
C LEU A 179 0.76 -6.46 -6.71
N LEU A 180 0.02 -5.41 -6.32
CA LEU A 180 -1.36 -5.19 -6.77
C LEU A 180 -1.42 -4.99 -8.29
N MET A 181 -0.49 -4.24 -8.87
CA MET A 181 -0.40 -4.10 -10.32
C MET A 181 -0.06 -5.41 -11.04
N LEU A 182 0.86 -6.21 -10.48
CA LEU A 182 1.20 -7.52 -11.06
C LEU A 182 -0.01 -8.46 -11.04
N ASN A 183 -0.90 -8.28 -10.06
CA ASN A 183 -2.13 -9.05 -9.89
C ASN A 183 -3.38 -8.28 -10.32
N TRP A 184 -3.29 -7.29 -11.23
CA TRP A 184 -4.39 -6.39 -11.58
C TRP A 184 -5.71 -7.09 -11.97
N ALA A 185 -5.64 -8.31 -12.53
CA ALA A 185 -6.82 -9.07 -12.93
C ALA A 185 -7.51 -9.78 -11.74
N ARG A 186 -6.78 -10.01 -10.64
CA ARG A 186 -7.20 -10.78 -9.47
C ARG A 186 -6.49 -10.31 -8.20
N THR A 187 -6.69 -9.05 -7.83
CA THR A 187 -6.01 -8.42 -6.69
C THR A 187 -6.42 -9.06 -5.37
N GLU A 188 -7.56 -9.77 -5.30
CA GLU A 188 -8.03 -10.51 -4.13
C GLU A 188 -7.12 -11.68 -3.71
N PHE A 189 -6.15 -12.06 -4.55
CA PHE A 189 -5.10 -13.06 -4.26
C PHE A 189 -3.72 -12.44 -4.02
N ALA A 190 -3.59 -11.11 -4.12
CA ALA A 190 -2.29 -10.45 -4.02
C ALA A 190 -1.67 -10.62 -2.63
N ILE A 191 -2.48 -10.55 -1.57
CA ILE A 191 -2.04 -10.88 -0.21
C ILE A 191 -2.74 -12.17 0.23
N ASP A 192 -1.94 -13.20 0.51
CA ASP A 192 -2.41 -14.49 1.00
C ASP A 192 -1.74 -14.81 2.33
N PHE A 193 -2.46 -15.53 3.18
CA PHE A 193 -2.00 -15.99 4.47
C PHE A 193 -2.55 -17.39 4.75
N ILE A 194 -1.67 -18.31 5.12
CA ILE A 194 -2.02 -19.68 5.49
C ILE A 194 -2.03 -19.80 7.00
N GLY A 195 -3.22 -19.84 7.59
CA GLY A 195 -3.42 -19.97 9.04
C GLY A 195 -4.81 -19.47 9.46
N PRO A 196 -5.17 -19.62 10.74
CA PRO A 196 -6.36 -18.99 11.30
C PRO A 196 -6.26 -17.45 11.26
N GLU A 197 -7.39 -16.76 11.18
CA GLU A 197 -7.42 -15.29 11.07
C GLU A 197 -6.76 -14.60 12.27
N GLU A 198 -6.89 -15.18 13.46
CA GLU A 198 -6.29 -14.66 14.70
C GLU A 198 -4.77 -14.54 14.65
N ASP A 199 -4.09 -15.38 13.87
CA ASP A 199 -2.64 -15.28 13.69
C ASP A 199 -2.23 -14.00 12.94
N LEU A 200 -3.15 -13.36 12.20
CA LEU A 200 -2.88 -12.11 11.49
C LEU A 200 -2.72 -10.91 12.44
N ASP A 201 -3.19 -11.01 13.68
CA ASP A 201 -2.97 -9.97 14.68
C ASP A 201 -1.50 -9.88 15.07
N ASP A 202 -0.75 -11.00 15.01
CA ASP A 202 0.69 -11.05 15.29
C ASP A 202 1.55 -11.12 14.03
N TYR A 203 1.00 -11.60 12.91
CA TYR A 203 1.73 -11.76 11.66
C TYR A 203 1.96 -10.42 10.95
N VAL A 204 3.21 -10.17 10.57
CA VAL A 204 3.59 -9.02 9.74
C VAL A 204 4.11 -9.52 8.40
N TRP A 205 3.57 -8.99 7.31
CA TRP A 205 3.93 -9.38 5.95
C TRP A 205 5.45 -9.19 5.69
N PRO A 206 6.16 -10.24 5.26
CA PRO A 206 7.60 -10.16 4.97
C PRO A 206 7.91 -9.56 3.59
N GLY A 207 6.89 -9.20 2.82
CA GLY A 207 7.02 -8.93 1.38
C GLY A 207 6.77 -10.19 0.54
N ASP A 208 6.91 -10.07 -0.78
CA ASP A 208 6.76 -11.18 -1.72
C ASP A 208 8.07 -11.39 -2.51
N MET A 209 8.42 -12.65 -2.75
CA MET A 209 9.63 -13.04 -3.49
C MET A 209 9.62 -12.58 -4.96
N VAL A 210 8.44 -12.27 -5.52
CA VAL A 210 8.32 -11.73 -6.88
C VAL A 210 8.68 -10.25 -6.99
N LEU A 211 8.87 -9.57 -5.85
CA LEU A 211 9.12 -8.14 -5.77
C LEU A 211 10.61 -7.84 -5.55
N ASN A 212 10.97 -6.60 -5.83
CA ASN A 212 12.34 -6.10 -5.65
C ASN A 212 12.70 -5.81 -4.19
N ASN A 213 11.77 -6.02 -3.25
CA ASN A 213 11.94 -5.74 -1.82
C ASN A 213 12.37 -4.28 -1.58
N THR A 214 11.66 -3.35 -2.24
CA THR A 214 11.93 -1.91 -2.16
C THR A 214 11.76 -1.39 -0.72
N GLY A 215 10.93 -2.06 0.08
CA GLY A 215 10.76 -1.77 1.50
C GLY A 215 12.07 -1.73 2.28
N SER A 216 13.05 -2.59 1.95
CA SER A 216 14.36 -2.63 2.61
C SER A 216 15.17 -1.33 2.50
N TYR A 217 14.85 -0.45 1.54
CA TYR A 217 15.49 0.86 1.37
C TYR A 217 14.83 1.97 2.20
N SER A 218 13.71 1.66 2.84
CA SER A 218 12.95 2.55 3.71
C SER A 218 13.00 2.17 5.19
N GLU A 219 13.57 1.00 5.49
CA GLU A 219 13.66 0.47 6.83
C GLU A 219 14.74 1.18 7.65
N ILE A 220 14.37 1.58 8.87
CA ILE A 220 15.28 2.26 9.81
C ILE A 220 16.07 1.23 10.66
N ARG A 221 15.55 0.00 10.78
CA ARG A 221 16.16 -1.05 11.62
C ARG A 221 17.25 -1.80 10.84
N GLN A 222 18.49 -1.79 11.30
CA GLN A 222 19.68 -2.21 10.52
C GLN A 222 19.92 -3.72 10.32
N PHE A 223 18.90 -4.58 10.36
CA PHE A 223 19.08 -6.04 10.20
C PHE A 223 17.97 -6.67 9.38
N LEU A 224 18.27 -7.77 8.68
CA LEU A 224 17.42 -8.58 7.78
C LEU A 224 16.03 -9.01 8.33
N LYS A 225 15.64 -8.59 9.54
CA LYS A 225 14.47 -9.03 10.32
C LYS A 225 13.88 -7.82 11.04
N TYR A 226 13.00 -7.10 10.37
CA TYR A 226 12.60 -5.75 10.79
C TYR A 226 11.46 -5.77 11.83
N TYR A 227 10.62 -6.80 11.83
CA TYR A 227 9.44 -6.93 12.70
C TYR A 227 9.35 -8.32 13.35
N SER A 228 8.90 -8.37 14.61
CA SER A 228 8.76 -9.62 15.38
C SER A 228 7.79 -10.62 14.72
N GLY A 229 6.75 -10.11 14.06
CA GLY A 229 5.70 -10.87 13.38
C GLY A 229 6.06 -11.53 12.05
N GLN A 230 7.25 -11.25 11.48
CA GLN A 230 7.68 -11.83 10.20
C GLN A 230 8.13 -13.31 10.33
N TYR A 231 8.34 -13.78 11.56
CA TYR A 231 8.53 -15.20 11.89
C TYR A 231 7.70 -15.55 13.13
N PRO A 232 6.39 -15.79 12.99
CA PRO A 232 5.62 -16.35 14.09
C PRO A 232 6.30 -17.66 14.50
N ARG A 233 6.49 -17.87 15.80
CA ARG A 233 6.75 -19.22 16.29
C ARG A 233 5.52 -20.02 15.88
N ARG A 234 5.62 -20.78 14.79
CA ARG A 234 4.59 -21.74 14.42
C ARG A 234 4.41 -22.63 15.65
N SER A 235 3.30 -22.46 16.36
CA SER A 235 2.82 -23.49 17.26
C SER A 235 2.72 -24.73 16.38
N SER A 236 3.59 -25.69 16.64
CA SER A 236 3.63 -26.97 15.94
C SER A 236 2.23 -27.57 15.90
N LEU A 237 1.69 -27.74 14.69
CA LEU A 237 0.65 -28.71 14.42
C LEU A 237 1.14 -30.12 14.80
#